data_AF-R0D2M6-F1
#
_entry.id   AF-R0D2M6-F1
#
_cell.length_a   1.000
_cell.length_b   1.000
_cell.length_c   1.000
_cell.angle_alpha   90.00
_cell.angle_beta   90.00
_cell.angle_gamma   90.00
#
_symmetry.space_group_name_H-M   'P 1'
#
loop_
_entity.id
_entity.type
_entity.pdbx_description
1 polymer ?
#
loop_
_entity_poly.entity_id
_entity_poly.type
_entity_poly.pdbx_seq_one_letter_code
_entity_poly.pdbx_strand_id
1 'polypeptide(L)'
;MRQVLKSSSMGGHRSGLSRRSALVFGLLLLPGVASAGDSTSVSASANPRACAPYRVLFVCPAGTVKSAIAREVLRRKAPAWQVPIEVRSRGLKIEDHLYPELAERLHADGIEPTSEPARTFALADAAWADIVIAFDEAAAAPGLSEARAWRTPSWVTDYDRAKADLDQRLGELLNELAESSCRSTSSIPR
;
A
#
# COMPACT_ATOMS: atom_id res chain seq x y z
N MET A 1 26.98 -48.31 -11.50
CA MET A 1 25.99 -49.42 -11.54
C MET A 1 24.70 -48.93 -10.92
N ARG A 2 23.58 -49.16 -11.63
CA ARG A 2 22.15 -48.98 -11.25
C ARG A 2 21.57 -47.56 -11.22
N GLN A 3 21.07 -47.19 -12.41
CA GLN A 3 19.88 -46.36 -12.63
C GLN A 3 18.66 -46.88 -11.86
N VAL A 4 17.77 -45.97 -11.44
CA VAL A 4 16.31 -46.21 -11.47
C VAL A 4 15.63 -44.93 -11.96
N LEU A 5 15.12 -44.99 -13.18
CA LEU A 5 14.15 -44.08 -13.78
C LEU A 5 12.73 -44.53 -13.44
N LYS A 6 11.82 -43.59 -13.17
CA LYS A 6 10.35 -43.69 -13.39
C LYS A 6 9.77 -42.30 -13.15
N SER A 7 9.45 -41.49 -14.15
CA SER A 7 8.43 -41.61 -15.22
C SER A 7 6.99 -41.46 -14.74
N SER A 8 6.41 -40.34 -15.19
CA SER A 8 5.03 -40.15 -15.65
C SER A 8 3.86 -40.12 -14.65
N SER A 9 3.16 -38.98 -14.64
CA SER A 9 1.69 -38.97 -14.64
C SER A 9 1.17 -37.70 -15.30
N MET A 10 0.84 -37.81 -16.59
CA MET A 10 -0.08 -36.91 -17.28
C MET A 10 -1.50 -37.38 -16.98
N GLY A 11 -2.32 -36.50 -16.38
CA GLY A 11 -3.75 -36.69 -16.21
C GLY A 11 -4.49 -35.52 -16.82
N GLY A 12 -4.97 -35.69 -18.07
CA GLY A 12 -5.96 -34.82 -18.67
C GLY A 12 -7.38 -35.16 -18.21
N HIS A 13 -8.33 -34.28 -18.57
CA HIS A 13 -9.81 -34.31 -18.46
C HIS A 13 -10.26 -32.96 -17.85
N ARG A 14 -11.16 -32.15 -18.41
CA ARG A 14 -12.39 -32.43 -19.16
C ARG A 14 -12.93 -31.11 -19.78
N SER A 15 -13.67 -31.27 -20.88
CA SER A 15 -14.98 -30.63 -21.21
C SER A 15 -15.15 -29.13 -20.92
N GLY A 16 -15.56 -28.26 -21.85
CA GLY A 16 -16.61 -28.43 -22.84
C GLY A 16 -17.71 -27.36 -22.63
N LEU A 17 -18.41 -27.01 -23.71
CA LEU A 17 -19.57 -26.10 -23.84
C LEU A 17 -19.23 -24.60 -23.80
N SER A 18 -19.25 -23.88 -24.92
CA SER A 18 -20.42 -23.57 -25.78
C SER A 18 -21.59 -22.97 -25.00
N ARG A 19 -21.65 -21.63 -24.96
CA ARG A 19 -22.91 -20.90 -24.96
C ARG A 19 -22.79 -19.65 -25.83
N ARG A 20 -23.51 -19.72 -26.95
CA ARG A 20 -24.02 -18.60 -27.72
C ARG A 20 -24.83 -17.68 -26.80
N SER A 21 -24.76 -16.37 -27.02
CA SER A 21 -25.97 -15.54 -27.09
C SER A 21 -25.63 -14.15 -27.59
N ALA A 22 -26.13 -13.86 -28.79
CA ALA A 22 -26.26 -12.54 -29.34
C ALA A 22 -27.25 -11.73 -28.49
N LEU A 23 -26.90 -10.50 -28.14
CA LEU A 23 -27.86 -9.50 -27.72
C LEU A 23 -27.87 -8.38 -28.76
N VAL A 24 -28.95 -8.41 -29.53
CA VAL A 24 -29.43 -7.38 -30.44
C VAL A 24 -29.69 -6.12 -29.61
N PHE A 25 -28.88 -5.08 -29.79
CA PHE A 25 -29.18 -3.75 -29.24
C PHE A 25 -30.06 -3.01 -30.24
N GLY A 26 -31.37 -3.08 -29.99
CA GLY A 26 -32.39 -2.31 -30.70
C GLY A 26 -32.28 -0.83 -30.37
N LEU A 27 -32.05 -0.06 -31.42
CA LEU A 27 -32.13 1.39 -31.48
C LEU A 27 -33.61 1.82 -31.34
N LEU A 28 -33.95 2.60 -30.31
CA LEU A 28 -35.23 3.30 -30.20
C LEU A 28 -34.97 4.77 -29.90
N LEU A 29 -35.18 5.59 -30.94
CA LEU A 29 -35.31 7.04 -30.91
C LEU A 29 -36.68 7.42 -30.35
N LEU A 30 -36.71 8.32 -29.36
CA LEU A 30 -37.87 9.15 -29.05
C LEU A 30 -37.45 10.59 -28.72
N PRO A 31 -38.19 11.62 -29.19
CA PRO A 31 -37.89 13.03 -28.98
C PRO A 31 -38.65 13.62 -27.77
N GLY A 32 -38.06 14.66 -27.18
CA GLY A 32 -38.78 15.84 -26.69
C GLY A 32 -39.45 15.77 -25.32
N VAL A 33 -38.95 16.58 -24.38
CA VAL A 33 -39.73 17.63 -23.69
C VAL A 33 -38.77 18.61 -23.02
N ALA A 34 -38.92 19.88 -23.37
CA ALA A 34 -38.29 21.01 -22.68
C ALA A 34 -39.12 21.34 -21.43
N SER A 35 -38.47 21.34 -20.26
CA SER A 35 -39.02 21.95 -19.03
C SER A 35 -38.09 23.07 -18.59
N ALA A 36 -38.66 24.28 -18.61
CA ALA A 36 -38.10 25.48 -18.03
C ALA A 36 -38.44 25.55 -16.53
N GLY A 37 -37.50 26.08 -15.74
CA GLY A 37 -37.74 26.57 -14.39
C GLY A 37 -37.52 25.55 -13.28
N ASP A 38 -36.41 25.68 -12.57
CA ASP A 38 -36.48 26.22 -11.21
C ASP A 38 -35.11 26.73 -10.75
N SER A 39 -35.12 27.87 -10.06
CA SER A 39 -33.92 28.51 -9.54
C SER A 39 -33.40 27.75 -8.33
N THR A 40 -32.54 26.76 -8.56
CA THR A 40 -31.76 26.15 -7.48
C THR A 40 -30.66 27.12 -7.06
N SER A 41 -30.87 27.78 -5.92
CA SER A 41 -29.81 28.44 -5.17
C SER A 41 -28.67 27.45 -4.96
N VAL A 42 -27.55 27.67 -5.62
CA VAL A 42 -26.31 26.95 -5.34
C VAL A 42 -25.87 27.44 -3.96
N SER A 43 -26.27 26.71 -2.90
CA SER A 43 -25.58 26.77 -1.62
C SER A 43 -24.11 26.56 -1.92
N ALA A 44 -23.31 27.60 -1.74
CA ALA A 44 -21.87 27.50 -1.78
C ALA A 44 -21.48 26.35 -0.86
N SER A 45 -21.11 25.23 -1.48
CA SER A 45 -20.59 24.07 -0.79
C SER A 45 -19.44 24.57 0.05
N ALA A 46 -19.65 24.63 1.36
CA ALA A 46 -18.58 24.82 2.31
C ALA A 46 -17.61 23.69 2.01
N ASN A 47 -16.51 24.02 1.32
CA ASN A 47 -15.48 23.07 0.96
C ASN A 47 -15.14 22.33 2.25
N PRO A 48 -15.46 21.02 2.39
CA PRO A 48 -15.12 20.30 3.60
C PRO A 48 -13.62 20.49 3.74
N ARG A 49 -13.17 21.10 4.85
CA ARG A 49 -11.74 21.33 5.09
C ARG A 49 -11.08 19.98 4.90
N ALA A 50 -10.41 19.80 3.76
CA ALA A 50 -9.78 18.54 3.43
C ALA A 50 -8.80 18.24 4.57
N CYS A 51 -8.99 17.12 5.26
CA CYS A 51 -8.11 16.76 6.36
C CYS A 51 -6.67 16.71 5.80
N ALA A 52 -5.72 17.29 6.53
CA ALA A 52 -4.32 17.20 6.14
C ALA A 52 -3.91 15.72 6.07
N PRO A 53 -3.09 15.32 5.08
CA PRO A 53 -2.67 13.93 4.96
C PRO A 53 -1.84 13.50 6.17
N TYR A 54 -2.02 12.27 6.64
CA TYR A 54 -1.15 11.68 7.65
C TYR A 54 0.23 11.40 7.06
N ARG A 55 1.28 11.86 7.72
CA ARG A 55 2.68 11.64 7.31
C ARG A 55 3.22 10.40 8.01
N VAL A 56 3.41 9.33 7.24
CA VAL A 56 3.89 8.03 7.74
C VAL A 56 5.33 7.79 7.29
N LEU A 57 6.21 7.50 8.24
CA LEU A 57 7.60 7.13 7.98
C LEU A 57 7.84 5.68 8.35
N PHE A 58 8.31 4.89 7.39
CA PHE A 58 8.85 3.56 7.62
C PHE A 58 10.38 3.59 7.65
N VAL A 59 10.99 2.99 8.67
CA VAL A 59 12.45 2.85 8.78
C VAL A 59 12.82 1.39 8.98
N CYS A 60 13.77 0.88 8.20
CA CYS A 60 14.36 -0.43 8.45
C CYS A 60 15.89 -0.33 8.40
N PRO A 61 16.64 -1.37 8.79
CA PRO A 61 18.10 -1.32 8.80
C PRO A 61 18.70 -0.98 7.42
N ALA A 62 18.31 -1.72 6.38
CA ALA A 62 18.87 -1.62 5.02
C ALA A 62 18.22 -0.55 4.12
N GLY A 63 16.95 -0.20 4.38
CA GLY A 63 16.19 0.79 3.60
C GLY A 63 15.63 0.33 2.24
N THR A 64 16.02 -0.85 1.74
CA THR A 64 15.69 -1.33 0.39
C THR A 64 14.57 -2.36 0.33
N VAL A 65 14.28 -3.05 1.45
CA VAL A 65 13.29 -4.13 1.51
C VAL A 65 12.10 -3.74 2.38
N LYS A 66 12.13 -4.01 3.69
CA LYS A 66 10.93 -3.90 4.56
C LYS A 66 10.28 -2.52 4.53
N SER A 67 11.04 -1.44 4.72
CA SER A 67 10.49 -0.09 4.72
C SER A 67 10.02 0.37 3.34
N ALA A 68 10.73 -0.01 2.27
CA ALA A 68 10.34 0.32 0.89
C ALA A 68 9.07 -0.43 0.45
N ILE A 69 8.97 -1.74 0.75
CA ILE A 69 7.77 -2.55 0.51
C ILE A 69 6.58 -1.98 1.29
N ALA A 70 6.75 -1.67 2.58
CA ALA A 70 5.69 -1.09 3.40
C ALA A 70 5.18 0.25 2.85
N ARG A 71 6.08 1.12 2.36
CA ARG A 71 5.71 2.37 1.67
C ARG A 71 4.79 2.11 0.47
N GLU A 72 5.15 1.18 -0.41
CA GLU A 72 4.37 0.90 -1.60
C GLU A 72 3.03 0.26 -1.29
N VAL A 73 3.00 -0.71 -0.38
CA VAL A 73 1.76 -1.38 0.01
C VAL A 73 0.79 -0.40 0.68
N LEU A 74 1.28 0.45 1.59
CA LEU A 74 0.45 1.45 2.25
C LEU A 74 -0.10 2.47 1.26
N ARG A 75 0.75 3.00 0.36
CA ARG A 75 0.37 3.93 -0.70
C ARG A 75 -0.73 3.37 -1.60
N ARG A 76 -0.63 2.09 -1.94
CA ARG A 76 -1.63 1.39 -2.76
C ARG A 76 -2.95 1.17 -2.02
N LYS A 77 -2.91 0.86 -0.72
CA LYS A 77 -4.11 0.55 0.07
C LYS A 77 -4.89 1.78 0.52
N ALA A 78 -4.21 2.87 0.88
CA ALA A 78 -4.84 4.02 1.52
C ALA A 78 -6.04 4.62 0.76
N PRO A 79 -6.05 4.71 -0.59
CA PRO A 79 -7.21 5.21 -1.33
C PRO A 79 -8.50 4.42 -1.07
N ALA A 80 -8.40 3.08 -0.92
CA ALA A 80 -9.57 2.24 -0.63
C ALA A 80 -10.15 2.49 0.77
N TRP A 81 -9.34 3.03 1.67
CA TRP A 81 -9.74 3.41 3.03
C TRP A 81 -10.14 4.89 3.14
N GLN A 82 -10.04 5.64 2.04
CA GLN A 82 -10.31 7.09 2.01
C GLN A 82 -9.47 7.88 3.03
N VAL A 83 -8.30 7.36 3.41
CA VAL A 83 -7.37 8.03 4.33
C VAL A 83 -6.32 8.78 3.50
N PRO A 84 -6.27 10.12 3.55
CA PRO A 84 -5.22 10.87 2.89
C PRO A 84 -3.90 10.63 3.62
N ILE A 85 -2.87 10.17 2.90
CA ILE A 85 -1.55 9.91 3.46
C ILE A 85 -0.43 10.47 2.58
N GLU A 86 0.66 10.84 3.23
CA GLU A 86 1.99 10.96 2.65
C GLU A 86 2.88 9.91 3.30
N VAL A 87 3.63 9.15 2.50
CA VAL A 87 4.43 8.04 3.03
C VAL A 87 5.86 8.08 2.51
N ARG A 88 6.82 7.89 3.42
CA ARG A 88 8.26 7.82 3.13
C ARG A 88 8.87 6.55 3.70
N SER A 89 9.96 6.09 3.08
CA SER A 89 10.80 5.01 3.60
C SER A 89 12.25 5.47 3.78
N ARG A 90 12.92 4.97 4.82
CA ARG A 90 14.35 5.20 5.08
C ARG A 90 15.07 3.92 5.49
N GLY A 91 16.39 3.94 5.32
CA GLY A 91 17.32 2.95 5.85
C GLY A 91 18.26 3.58 6.88
N LEU A 92 18.71 2.83 7.88
CA LEU A 92 19.80 3.30 8.76
C LEU A 92 21.14 3.26 8.06
N LYS A 93 21.37 2.21 7.28
CA LYS A 93 22.54 2.02 6.42
C LYS A 93 22.03 1.44 5.11
N ILE A 94 22.24 2.14 4.00
CA ILE A 94 21.69 1.68 2.71
C ILE A 94 22.48 0.47 2.24
N GLU A 95 21.78 -0.65 2.10
CA GLU A 95 22.30 -1.92 1.65
C GLU A 95 21.30 -2.52 0.66
N ASP A 96 21.79 -3.01 -0.48
CA ASP A 96 20.93 -3.64 -1.47
C ASP A 96 20.67 -5.10 -1.10
N HIS A 97 19.48 -5.36 -0.57
CA HIS A 97 18.99 -6.69 -0.23
C HIS A 97 17.83 -7.10 -1.14
N LEU A 98 17.60 -6.38 -2.24
CA LEU A 98 16.58 -6.71 -3.22
C LEU A 98 17.18 -7.62 -4.30
N TYR A 99 17.32 -8.90 -3.97
CA TYR A 99 17.81 -9.90 -4.91
C TYR A 99 16.80 -10.14 -6.06
N PRO A 100 17.26 -10.57 -7.26
CA PRO A 100 16.38 -10.75 -8.43
C PRO A 100 15.13 -11.60 -8.16
N GLU A 101 15.28 -12.73 -7.46
CA GLU A 101 14.14 -13.61 -7.13
C GLU A 101 13.08 -12.89 -6.25
N LEU A 102 13.53 -12.08 -5.28
CA LEU A 102 12.62 -11.29 -4.45
C LEU A 102 11.94 -10.19 -5.29
N ALA A 103 12.68 -9.54 -6.18
CA ALA A 103 12.15 -8.51 -7.08
C ALA A 103 11.06 -9.09 -8.00
N GLU A 104 11.29 -10.27 -8.59
CA GLU A 104 10.30 -10.96 -9.44
C GLU A 104 9.00 -11.26 -8.67
N ARG A 105 9.10 -11.76 -7.44
CA ARG A 105 7.93 -12.03 -6.59
C ARG A 105 7.16 -10.76 -6.25
N LEU A 106 7.87 -9.69 -5.86
CA LEU A 106 7.25 -8.39 -5.57
C LEU A 106 6.58 -7.80 -6.80
N HIS A 107 7.21 -7.91 -7.98
CA HIS A 107 6.63 -7.46 -9.23
C HIS A 107 5.36 -8.23 -9.60
N ALA A 108 5.34 -9.56 -9.39
CA ALA A 108 4.14 -10.38 -9.57
C ALA A 108 2.99 -9.93 -8.65
N ASP A 109 3.31 -9.38 -7.48
CA ASP A 109 2.36 -8.78 -6.53
C ASP A 109 2.07 -7.30 -6.79
N GLY A 110 2.62 -6.71 -7.86
CA GLY A 110 2.47 -5.30 -8.21
C GLY A 110 3.07 -4.35 -7.18
N ILE A 111 4.18 -4.74 -6.55
CA ILE A 111 4.94 -3.96 -5.58
C ILE A 111 6.28 -3.60 -6.22
N GLU A 112 6.59 -2.30 -6.29
CA GLU A 112 7.84 -1.79 -6.87
C GLU A 112 8.65 -1.02 -5.80
N PRO A 113 9.47 -1.69 -4.97
CA PRO A 113 10.20 -1.03 -3.89
C PRO A 113 11.17 0.04 -4.38
N THR A 114 11.61 -0.04 -5.64
CA THR A 114 12.58 0.90 -6.24
C THR A 114 11.92 2.11 -6.91
N SER A 115 10.59 2.26 -6.80
CA SER A 115 9.84 3.42 -7.32
C SER A 115 10.34 4.77 -6.77
N GLU A 116 11.06 4.74 -5.64
CA GLU A 116 11.84 5.85 -5.11
C GLU A 116 13.24 5.37 -4.70
N PRO A 117 14.28 6.22 -4.83
CA PRO A 117 15.62 5.86 -4.39
C PRO A 117 15.68 5.66 -2.87
N ALA A 118 16.43 4.65 -2.43
CA ALA A 118 16.72 4.44 -1.02
C ALA A 118 17.46 5.66 -0.44
N ARG A 119 17.05 6.09 0.77
CA ARG A 119 17.64 7.25 1.46
C ARG A 119 17.94 6.92 2.91
N THR A 120 19.08 7.38 3.39
CA THR A 120 19.49 7.24 4.79
C THR A 120 18.57 8.04 5.69
N PHE A 121 18.20 7.47 6.83
CA PHE A 121 17.41 8.11 7.86
C PHE A 121 18.13 9.34 8.43
N ALA A 122 17.39 10.43 8.60
CA ALA A 122 17.81 11.59 9.36
C ALA A 122 16.74 11.99 10.39
N LEU A 123 17.13 12.69 11.46
CA LEU A 123 16.20 13.19 12.48
C LEU A 123 15.07 14.07 11.90
N ALA A 124 15.37 14.80 10.83
CA ALA A 124 14.37 15.60 10.11
C ALA A 124 13.25 14.75 9.48
N ASP A 125 13.52 13.48 9.15
CA ASP A 125 12.48 12.56 8.66
C ASP A 125 11.52 12.19 9.80
N ALA A 126 12.03 11.91 11.01
CA ALA A 126 11.20 11.63 12.17
C ALA A 126 10.36 12.86 12.56
N ALA A 127 10.95 14.05 12.56
CA ALA A 127 10.24 15.30 12.82
C ALA A 127 9.17 15.64 11.76
N TRP A 128 9.35 15.15 10.52
CA TRP A 128 8.34 15.29 9.48
C TRP A 128 7.15 14.34 9.66
N ALA A 129 7.30 13.21 10.36
CA ALA A 129 6.25 12.20 10.41
C ALA A 129 5.27 12.46 11.57
N ASP A 130 4.00 12.16 11.34
CA ASP A 130 3.00 12.04 12.41
C ASP A 130 3.06 10.63 13.03
N ILE A 131 3.49 9.64 12.25
CA ILE A 131 3.64 8.25 12.66
C ILE A 131 4.98 7.74 12.13
N VAL A 132 5.81 7.22 13.03
CA VAL A 132 7.05 6.55 12.69
C VAL A 132 6.93 5.07 13.05
N ILE A 133 7.24 4.21 12.09
CA ILE A 133 7.28 2.76 12.24
C ILE A 133 8.69 2.28 11.93
N ALA A 134 9.32 1.63 12.90
CA ALA A 134 10.68 1.13 12.79
C ALA A 134 10.70 -0.39 12.83
N PHE A 135 11.37 -1.00 11.84
CA PHE A 135 11.46 -2.44 11.72
C PHE A 135 12.67 -3.00 12.47
N ASP A 136 12.44 -4.08 13.22
CA ASP A 136 13.48 -4.87 13.87
C ASP A 136 14.43 -4.02 14.75
N GLU A 137 15.75 -4.15 14.56
CA GLU A 137 16.76 -3.38 15.30
C GLU A 137 16.73 -1.87 14.99
N ALA A 138 16.04 -1.43 13.92
CA ALA A 138 15.96 -0.02 13.62
C ALA A 138 15.20 0.77 14.70
N ALA A 139 14.31 0.11 15.45
CA ALA A 139 13.60 0.74 16.56
C ALA A 139 14.52 1.19 17.72
N ALA A 140 15.74 0.65 17.78
CA ALA A 140 16.72 1.04 18.80
C ALA A 140 17.64 2.19 18.35
N ALA A 141 17.50 2.71 17.13
CA ALA A 141 18.38 3.75 16.63
C ALA A 141 18.08 5.13 17.26
N PRO A 142 19.08 6.01 17.38
CA PRO A 142 18.89 7.36 17.89
C PRO A 142 17.83 8.13 17.10
N GLY A 143 16.89 8.76 17.80
CA GLY A 143 15.78 9.51 17.19
C GLY A 143 14.56 8.68 16.81
N LEU A 144 14.56 7.37 17.11
CA LEU A 144 13.43 6.46 16.89
C LEU A 144 12.86 5.87 18.20
N SER A 145 13.16 6.45 19.36
CA SER A 145 12.67 5.96 20.66
C SER A 145 11.14 5.95 20.78
N GLU A 146 10.47 6.90 20.12
CA GLU A 146 9.00 7.00 20.07
C GLU A 146 8.39 6.24 18.87
N ALA A 147 9.22 5.58 18.05
CA ALA A 147 8.72 4.85 16.89
C ALA A 147 7.99 3.57 17.31
N ARG A 148 6.94 3.23 16.58
CA ARG A 148 6.27 1.93 16.73
C ARG A 148 7.19 0.84 16.20
N ALA A 149 7.62 -0.07 17.08
CA ALA A 149 8.49 -1.17 16.71
C ALA A 149 7.71 -2.31 16.07
N TRP A 150 8.02 -2.65 14.81
CA TRP A 150 7.45 -3.80 14.11
C TRP A 150 8.53 -4.85 13.87
N ARG A 151 8.28 -6.08 14.33
CA ARG A 151 9.08 -7.26 13.94
C ARG A 151 8.28 -8.04 12.92
N THR A 152 8.88 -8.29 11.76
CA THR A 152 8.21 -8.95 10.64
C THR A 152 9.01 -10.15 10.14
N PRO A 153 8.35 -11.19 9.61
CA PRO A 153 9.05 -12.30 8.96
C PRO A 153 9.99 -11.85 7.84
N SER A 154 10.92 -12.72 7.46
CA SER A 154 11.88 -12.42 6.40
C SER A 154 11.18 -12.48 5.03
N TRP A 155 11.29 -11.42 4.25
CA TRP A 155 10.79 -11.37 2.87
C TRP A 155 11.53 -12.31 1.92
N VAL A 156 12.77 -12.68 2.25
CA VAL A 156 13.58 -13.58 1.40
C VAL A 156 13.24 -15.04 1.68
N THR A 157 13.14 -15.43 2.96
CA THR A 157 12.98 -16.85 3.34
C THR A 157 11.54 -17.26 3.65
N ASP A 158 10.64 -16.31 3.96
CA ASP A 158 9.27 -16.57 4.36
C ASP A 158 8.32 -15.50 3.79
N TYR A 159 8.39 -15.31 2.47
CA TYR A 159 7.71 -14.24 1.75
C TYR A 159 6.20 -14.20 2.00
N ASP A 160 5.50 -15.35 1.91
CA ASP A 160 4.04 -15.37 2.00
C ASP A 160 3.58 -14.99 3.41
N ARG A 161 4.32 -15.42 4.44
CA ARG A 161 4.06 -14.99 5.82
C ARG A 161 4.43 -13.53 6.04
N ALA A 162 5.53 -13.05 5.48
CA ALA A 162 5.94 -11.65 5.55
C ALA A 162 4.89 -10.72 4.91
N LYS A 163 4.35 -11.13 3.76
CA LYS A 163 3.26 -10.46 3.06
C LYS A 163 1.98 -10.41 3.90
N ALA A 164 1.54 -11.56 4.43
CA ALA A 164 0.34 -11.63 5.26
C ALA A 164 0.47 -10.79 6.53
N ASP A 165 1.61 -10.85 7.24
CA ASP A 165 1.88 -10.05 8.43
C ASP A 165 1.87 -8.54 8.12
N LEU A 166 2.54 -8.11 7.04
CA LEU A 166 2.53 -6.71 6.63
C LEU A 166 1.11 -6.26 6.24
N ASP A 167 0.37 -7.08 5.49
CA ASP A 167 -0.97 -6.76 5.05
C ASP A 167 -1.94 -6.56 6.22
N GLN A 168 -1.85 -7.40 7.25
CA GLN A 168 -2.62 -7.28 8.48
C GLN A 168 -2.28 -5.97 9.21
N ARG A 169 -1.00 -5.72 9.49
CA ARG A 169 -0.54 -4.54 10.24
C ARG A 169 -0.92 -3.23 9.56
N LEU A 170 -0.81 -3.18 8.23
CA LEU A 170 -1.20 -2.00 7.46
C LEU A 170 -2.72 -1.82 7.45
N GLY A 171 -3.50 -2.91 7.47
CA GLY A 171 -4.95 -2.84 7.63
C GLY A 171 -5.34 -2.26 8.99
N GLU A 172 -4.72 -2.73 10.06
CA GLU A 172 -4.91 -2.22 11.43
C GLU A 172 -4.52 -0.72 11.52
N LEU A 173 -3.37 -0.33 10.94
CA LEU A 173 -2.95 1.07 10.88
C LEU A 173 -3.96 1.94 10.12
N LEU A 174 -4.44 1.50 8.97
CA LEU A 174 -5.41 2.26 8.18
C LEU A 174 -6.76 2.39 8.90
N ASN A 175 -7.17 1.34 9.62
CA ASN A 175 -8.37 1.40 10.46
C ASN A 175 -8.23 2.44 11.58
N GLU A 176 -7.11 2.42 12.31
CA GLU A 176 -6.81 3.42 13.35
C GLU A 176 -6.86 4.85 12.78
N LEU A 177 -6.27 5.06 11.60
CA LEU A 177 -6.24 6.36 10.94
C LEU A 177 -7.63 6.81 10.47
N ALA A 178 -8.45 5.89 9.98
CA ALA A 178 -9.82 6.17 9.57
C ALA A 178 -10.71 6.54 10.77
N GLU A 179 -10.53 5.85 11.91
CA GLU A 179 -11.26 6.14 13.16
C GLU A 179 -10.83 7.47 13.79
N SER A 180 -9.55 7.83 13.64
CA SER A 180 -8.98 9.08 14.17
C SER A 180 -9.31 10.33 13.33
N SER A 181 -10.40 10.26 12.55
CA SER A 181 -10.71 11.20 11.46
C SER A 181 -10.59 12.69 11.81
N CYS A 182 -9.94 13.41 10.88
CA CYS A 182 -9.79 14.86 10.81
C CYS A 182 -9.09 15.52 12.01
N ARG A 183 -7.76 15.43 12.05
CA ARG A 183 -6.93 16.43 12.73
C ARG A 183 -7.18 17.79 12.06
N SER A 184 -8.09 18.57 12.62
CA SER A 184 -8.11 20.00 12.37
C SER A 184 -6.72 20.51 12.72
N THR A 185 -6.09 21.22 11.79
CA THR A 185 -4.84 21.97 11.98
C THR A 185 -5.09 23.05 13.04
N SER A 186 -5.32 22.66 14.28
CA SER A 186 -5.45 23.56 15.41
C SER A 186 -4.04 23.99 15.77
N SER A 187 -3.64 25.11 15.18
CA SER A 187 -2.64 26.07 15.65
C SER A 187 -1.59 25.50 16.63
N ILE A 188 -0.35 25.33 16.16
CA ILE A 188 0.79 25.42 17.06
C ILE A 188 1.07 26.92 17.27
N PRO A 189 0.91 27.48 18.48
CA PRO A 189 1.56 28.73 18.82
C PRO A 189 3.05 28.45 19.02
N ARG A 190 3.86 29.07 18.14
CA ARG A 190 5.32 29.33 18.17
C ARG A 190 6.24 28.36 18.89
#